data_AF-C8PLX8-F1
#
_entry.id   AF-C8PLX8-F1
#
_cell.length_a   1.000
_cell.length_b   1.000
_cell.length_c   1.000
_cell.angle_alpha   90.00
_cell.angle_beta   90.00
_cell.angle_gamma   90.00
#
_symmetry.space_group_name_H-M   'P 1'
#
loop_
_entity.id
_entity.type
_entity.pdbx_description
1 polymer ?
#
loop_
_entity_poly.entity_id
_entity_poly.type
_entity_poly.pdbx_seq_one_letter_code
_entity_poly.pdbx_strand_id
1 'polypeptide(L)'
;MMRFFMTIPEACSLVLQTGGVGINGQSYLLDMGEPVNILETARQLIRYMGYEPEKDIPIEIIGVRPGERLEEPLTSKTEYTEQTDYPKILRLQNREEYSSGTLRTLLAALQPVCCSSDNPALYRNKEYLTRILCDACTSFREAQS
;
A
#
# COMPACT_ATOMS: atom_id res chain seq x y z
N MET A 1 6.77 -14.87 6.02
CA MET A 1 6.02 -13.65 5.66
C MET A 1 6.00 -12.74 6.86
N MET A 2 6.37 -11.48 6.64
CA MET A 2 6.50 -10.45 7.69
C MET A 2 5.39 -9.41 7.53
N ARG A 3 4.77 -8.98 8.62
CA ARG A 3 3.66 -8.02 8.60
C ARG A 3 3.77 -7.01 9.73
N PHE A 4 3.37 -5.78 9.44
CA PHE A 4 3.13 -4.81 10.49
C PHE A 4 1.72 -5.02 11.04
N PHE A 5 1.60 -4.94 12.36
CA PHE A 5 0.31 -5.05 13.04
C PHE A 5 0.03 -3.74 13.75
N MET A 6 -1.23 -3.34 13.70
CA MET A 6 -1.78 -2.28 14.53
C MET A 6 -3.07 -2.79 15.17
N THR A 7 -3.36 -2.29 16.35
CA THR A 7 -4.62 -2.50 17.03
C THR A 7 -5.71 -1.61 16.42
N ILE A 8 -6.98 -1.98 16.63
CA ILE A 8 -8.12 -1.17 16.18
C ILE A 8 -8.06 0.26 16.75
N PRO A 9 -7.79 0.48 18.07
CA PRO A 9 -7.68 1.82 18.62
C PRO A 9 -6.56 2.66 17.98
N GLU A 10 -5.42 2.05 17.65
CA GLU A 10 -4.32 2.75 16.97
C GLU A 10 -4.73 3.22 15.58
N ALA A 11 -5.39 2.35 14.79
CA ALA A 11 -5.91 2.72 13.47
C ALA A 11 -6.92 3.88 13.56
N CYS A 12 -7.87 3.79 14.50
CA CYS A 12 -8.85 4.86 14.74
C CYS A 12 -8.16 6.15 15.19
N SER A 13 -7.16 6.06 16.07
CA SER A 13 -6.38 7.20 16.54
C SER A 13 -5.64 7.89 15.39
N LEU A 14 -5.02 7.12 14.49
CA LEU A 14 -4.35 7.66 13.30
C LEU A 14 -5.34 8.47 12.45
N VAL A 15 -6.52 7.92 12.15
CA VAL A 15 -7.54 8.59 11.33
C VAL A 15 -8.04 9.86 12.00
N LEU A 16 -8.38 9.81 13.29
CA LEU A 16 -8.93 10.96 14.01
C LEU A 16 -7.90 12.07 14.20
N GLN A 17 -6.66 11.74 14.55
CA GLN A 17 -5.61 12.72 14.75
C GLN A 17 -5.26 13.38 13.41
N THR A 18 -5.03 12.59 12.36
CA THR A 18 -4.69 13.15 11.03
C THR A 18 -5.85 13.93 10.41
N GLY A 19 -7.10 13.57 10.69
CA GLY A 19 -8.26 14.35 10.26
C GLY A 19 -8.45 15.68 11.00
N GLY A 20 -8.03 15.75 12.27
CA GLY A 20 -8.21 16.95 13.10
C GLY A 20 -7.03 17.92 13.09
N VAL A 21 -5.80 17.40 13.05
CA VAL A 21 -4.55 18.18 13.14
C VAL A 21 -3.63 18.02 11.93
N GLY A 22 -4.02 17.18 10.97
CA GLY A 22 -3.23 16.95 9.77
C GLY A 22 -3.25 18.16 8.83
N ILE A 23 -2.22 18.22 8.00
CA ILE A 23 -2.10 19.18 6.92
C ILE A 23 -2.75 18.57 5.69
N ASN A 24 -3.64 19.32 5.04
CA ASN A 24 -4.29 18.87 3.82
C ASN A 24 -3.27 18.49 2.73
N GLY A 25 -3.55 17.38 2.05
CA GLY A 25 -2.71 16.87 0.96
C GLY A 25 -1.46 16.12 1.41
N GLN A 26 -1.31 15.83 2.70
CA GLN A 26 -0.21 15.04 3.24
C GLN A 26 -0.64 13.60 3.54
N SER A 27 0.32 12.69 3.48
CA SER A 27 0.13 11.29 3.89
C SER A 27 0.74 11.05 5.26
N TYR A 28 0.13 10.15 6.03
CA TYR A 28 0.54 9.84 7.40
C TYR A 28 0.63 8.33 7.58
N LEU A 29 1.58 7.91 8.42
CA LEU A 29 1.90 6.53 8.72
C LEU A 29 1.95 6.35 10.24
N LEU A 30 1.45 5.23 10.74
CA LEU A 30 1.62 4.85 12.14
C LEU A 30 2.97 4.15 12.35
N ASP A 31 3.71 4.56 13.38
CA ASP A 31 4.89 3.83 13.86
C ASP A 31 4.45 2.56 14.61
N MET A 32 4.37 1.46 13.87
CA MET A 32 4.02 0.12 14.37
C MET A 32 5.22 -0.64 14.97
N GLY A 33 6.41 -0.03 15.03
CA GLY A 33 7.64 -0.71 15.45
C GLY A 33 8.17 -1.65 14.37
N GLU A 34 8.63 -2.84 14.76
CA GLU A 34 9.21 -3.82 13.84
C GLU A 34 8.14 -4.78 13.28
N PRO A 35 8.25 -5.22 12.01
CA PRO A 35 7.32 -6.20 11.46
C PRO A 35 7.48 -7.54 12.15
N VAL A 36 6.38 -8.28 12.27
CA VAL A 36 6.29 -9.56 12.97
C VAL A 36 6.15 -10.71 11.98
N ASN A 37 6.76 -11.86 12.30
CA ASN A 37 6.64 -13.07 11.51
C ASN A 37 5.30 -13.77 11.78
N ILE A 38 4.47 -13.93 10.74
CA ILE A 38 3.12 -14.49 10.90
C ILE A 38 3.10 -15.94 11.41
N LEU A 39 4.10 -16.74 11.05
CA LEU A 39 4.19 -18.13 11.48
C LEU A 39 4.50 -18.19 12.98
N GLU A 40 5.39 -17.30 13.44
CA GLU A 40 5.69 -17.22 14.86
C GLU A 40 4.50 -16.66 15.65
N THR A 41 3.78 -15.68 15.11
CA THR A 41 2.53 -15.18 15.70
C THR A 41 1.50 -16.31 15.85
N ALA A 42 1.30 -17.15 14.82
CA ALA A 42 0.39 -18.29 14.91
C ALA A 42 0.80 -19.28 16.01
N ARG A 43 2.09 -19.61 16.12
CA ARG A 43 2.61 -20.47 17.19
C ARG A 43 2.46 -19.86 18.57
N GLN A 44 2.69 -18.56 18.71
CA GLN A 44 2.49 -17.81 19.95
C GLN A 44 1.02 -17.84 20.37
N LEU A 45 0.09 -17.67 19.45
CA LEU A 45 -1.35 -17.76 19.72
C LEU A 45 -1.75 -19.15 20.20
N ILE A 46 -1.26 -20.22 19.56
CA ILE A 46 -1.52 -21.61 20.00
C ILE A 46 -1.03 -21.82 21.43
N ARG A 47 0.21 -21.41 21.74
CA ARG A 47 0.77 -21.50 23.09
C ARG A 47 -0.01 -20.67 24.11
N TYR A 48 -0.43 -19.47 23.73
CA TYR A 48 -1.22 -18.59 24.58
C TYR A 48 -2.55 -19.22 24.99
N MET A 49 -3.15 -20.02 24.10
CA MET A 49 -4.37 -20.78 24.37
C MET A 49 -4.14 -22.06 25.19
N GLY A 50 -2.90 -22.36 25.59
CA GLY A 50 -2.54 -23.51 26.42
C GLY A 50 -2.22 -24.79 25.65
N TYR A 51 -2.00 -24.72 24.34
CA TYR A 51 -1.72 -25.87 23.48
C TYR A 51 -0.26 -25.88 22.99
N GLU A 52 0.23 -27.07 22.62
CA GLU A 52 1.56 -27.28 22.03
C GLU A 52 1.46 -27.25 20.48
N PRO A 53 2.11 -26.28 19.79
CA PRO A 53 2.12 -26.23 18.33
C PRO A 53 2.69 -27.51 17.71
N GLU A 54 2.16 -27.92 16.55
CA GLU A 54 2.53 -29.14 15.81
C GLU A 54 2.14 -30.47 16.49
N LYS A 55 1.71 -30.45 17.75
CA LYS A 55 1.26 -31.64 18.49
C LYS A 55 -0.23 -31.62 18.76
N ASP A 56 -0.71 -30.59 19.44
CA ASP A 56 -2.15 -30.43 19.72
C ASP A 56 -2.86 -29.75 18.55
N ILE A 57 -2.17 -28.80 17.91
CA ILE A 57 -2.68 -28.04 16.76
C ILE A 57 -1.59 -28.01 15.66
N PRO A 58 -1.74 -28.79 14.57
CA PRO A 58 -0.79 -28.79 13.46
C PRO A 58 -0.91 -27.53 12.59
N ILE A 59 0.21 -27.05 12.05
CA ILE A 59 0.24 -25.89 11.14
C ILE A 59 0.56 -26.36 9.72
N GLU A 60 -0.40 -26.18 8.80
CA GLU A 60 -0.21 -26.49 7.39
C GLU A 60 0.16 -25.23 6.58
N ILE A 61 1.26 -25.29 5.82
CA ILE A 61 1.71 -24.20 4.96
C ILE A 61 1.14 -24.40 3.55
N ILE A 62 0.10 -23.64 3.21
CA ILE A 62 -0.60 -23.72 1.92
C ILE A 62 0.08 -22.93 0.77
N GLY A 63 1.25 -22.34 1.03
CA GLY A 63 1.92 -21.44 0.10
C GLY A 63 1.33 -20.03 0.09
N VAL A 64 1.81 -19.20 -0.85
CA VAL A 64 1.44 -17.79 -1.00
C VAL A 64 0.33 -17.65 -2.03
N ARG A 65 -0.67 -16.81 -1.78
CA ARG A 65 -1.73 -16.55 -2.76
C ARG A 65 -1.20 -15.66 -3.90
N PRO A 66 -1.71 -15.78 -5.13
CA PRO A 66 -1.33 -14.89 -6.22
C PRO A 66 -1.49 -13.41 -5.82
N GLY A 67 -0.41 -12.63 -5.96
CA GLY A 67 -0.38 -11.21 -5.58
C GLY A 67 -0.02 -10.90 -4.12
N GLU A 68 0.11 -11.90 -3.24
CA GLU A 68 0.60 -11.67 -1.88
C GLU A 68 2.10 -11.37 -1.86
N ARG A 69 2.48 -10.35 -1.08
CA ARG A 69 3.88 -9.97 -0.87
C ARG A 69 4.44 -10.67 0.36
N LEU A 70 5.68 -11.16 0.30
CA LEU A 70 6.34 -11.77 1.47
C LEU A 70 6.70 -10.75 2.56
N GLU A 71 6.96 -9.52 2.13
CA GLU A 71 7.29 -8.36 2.96
C GLU A 71 6.38 -7.18 2.60
N GLU A 72 6.18 -6.30 3.56
CA GLU A 72 5.28 -5.15 3.48
C GLU A 72 6.07 -3.87 3.73
N PRO A 73 6.68 -3.25 2.70
CA PRO A 73 7.35 -1.98 2.90
C PRO A 73 6.32 -0.88 3.15
N LEU A 74 6.55 -0.08 4.20
CA LEU A 74 5.70 1.07 4.53
C LEU A 74 6.05 2.33 3.74
N THR A 75 7.23 2.35 3.11
CA THR A 75 7.71 3.47 2.29
C THR A 75 8.31 2.97 0.98
N SER A 76 8.23 3.77 -0.07
CA SER A 76 8.98 3.57 -1.30
C SER A 76 10.40 4.17 -1.21
N LYS A 77 11.24 3.87 -2.20
CA LYS A 77 12.62 4.41 -2.28
C LYS A 77 12.67 5.93 -2.37
N THR A 78 11.63 6.53 -2.93
CA THR A 78 11.48 7.98 -3.12
C THR A 78 10.76 8.63 -1.95
N GLU A 79 10.36 7.89 -0.92
CA GLU A 79 9.67 8.43 0.25
C GLU A 79 10.56 8.40 1.49
N TYR A 80 10.23 9.27 2.45
CA TYR A 80 10.83 9.30 3.78
C TYR A 80 9.81 9.76 4.81
N THR A 81 10.08 9.46 6.08
CA THR A 81 9.20 9.81 7.20
C THR A 81 9.77 10.95 8.02
N GLU A 82 8.91 11.86 8.45
CA GLU A 82 9.20 12.93 9.41
C GLU A 82 8.35 12.75 10.66
N GLN A 83 8.88 13.16 11.82
CA GLN A 83 8.10 13.15 13.05
C GLN A 83 7.01 14.24 13.04
N THR A 84 5.91 13.94 13.70
CA THR A 84 4.87 14.92 14.03
C THR A 84 4.89 15.21 15.53
N ASP A 85 4.02 16.11 15.99
CA ASP A 85 3.83 16.37 17.42
C ASP A 85 3.28 15.14 18.18
N TYR A 86 2.79 14.13 17.45
CA TYR A 86 2.33 12.85 17.99
C TYR A 86 3.41 11.79 17.77
N PRO A 87 4.04 11.26 18.84
CA PRO A 87 5.23 10.39 18.73
C PRO A 87 5.03 9.14 17.87
N LYS A 88 3.80 8.65 17.76
CA LYS A 88 3.44 7.45 17.02
C LYS A 88 2.89 7.72 15.62
N ILE A 89 2.73 8.98 15.22
CA ILE A 89 2.29 9.36 13.88
C ILE A 89 3.46 10.01 13.16
N LEU A 90 3.79 9.45 12.01
CA LEU A 90 4.82 9.93 11.11
C LEU A 90 4.15 10.57 9.90
N ARG A 91 4.73 11.67 9.41
CA ARG A 91 4.33 12.27 8.14
C ARG A 91 5.17 11.67 7.03
N LEU A 92 4.51 11.17 5.98
CA LEU A 92 5.16 10.60 4.82
C LEU A 92 5.39 11.69 3.77
N GLN A 93 6.65 11.89 3.39
CA GLN A 93 7.08 12.88 2.41
C GLN A 93 7.71 12.19 1.19
N ASN A 94 7.54 12.82 0.03
CA ASN A 94 8.24 12.43 -1.18
C ASN A 94 9.53 13.23 -1.33
N ARG A 95 10.60 12.56 -1.74
CA ARG A 95 11.89 13.18 -2.11
C ARG A 95 11.82 13.90 -3.45
N GLU A 96 10.91 13.46 -4.31
CA GLU A 96 10.70 14.02 -5.64
C GLU A 96 9.43 14.85 -5.66
N GLU A 97 9.50 16.05 -6.23
CA GLU A 97 8.32 16.86 -6.50
C GLU A 97 7.62 16.35 -7.75
N TYR A 98 6.35 15.96 -7.62
CA TYR A 98 5.54 15.58 -8.78
C TYR A 98 5.09 16.82 -9.55
N SER A 99 5.46 16.91 -10.82
CA SER A 99 4.96 17.96 -11.71
C SER A 99 3.46 17.75 -11.99
N SER A 100 2.63 18.70 -11.55
CA SER A 100 1.19 18.72 -11.84
C SER A 100 0.89 18.75 -13.35
N GLY A 101 1.82 19.27 -14.18
CA GLY A 101 1.70 19.30 -15.63
C GLY A 101 1.73 17.90 -16.26
N THR A 102 2.57 17.01 -15.74
CA THR A 102 2.66 15.63 -16.21
C THR A 102 1.37 14.86 -15.93
N LEU A 103 0.81 15.01 -14.73
CA LEU A 103 -0.45 14.37 -14.35
C LEU A 103 -1.62 14.86 -15.20
N ARG A 104 -1.73 16.17 -15.43
CA ARG A 104 -2.79 16.74 -16.30
C ARG A 104 -2.70 16.19 -17.72
N THR A 105 -1.49 16.12 -18.28
CA THR A 105 -1.25 15.56 -19.62
C THR A 105 -1.66 14.08 -19.67
N LEU A 106 -1.31 13.30 -18.65
CA LEU A 106 -1.70 11.90 -18.54
C LEU A 106 -3.22 11.72 -18.46
N LEU A 107 -3.88 12.51 -17.61
CA LEU A 107 -5.35 12.46 -17.47
C LEU A 107 -6.06 12.82 -18.78
N ALA A 108 -5.56 13.82 -19.52
CA ALA A 108 -6.08 14.16 -20.84
C ALA A 108 -5.91 13.01 -21.84
N ALA A 109 -4.77 12.30 -21.81
CA ALA A 109 -4.54 11.13 -22.66
C ALA A 109 -5.44 9.93 -22.30
N LEU A 110 -5.78 9.75 -21.01
CA LEU A 110 -6.65 8.69 -20.52
C LEU A 110 -8.15 8.98 -20.73
N GLN A 111 -8.55 10.26 -20.78
CA GLN A 111 -9.95 10.68 -20.96
C GLN A 111 -10.71 9.94 -22.07
N PRO A 112 -10.23 9.84 -23.33
CA PRO A 112 -10.98 9.19 -24.42
C PRO A 112 -11.21 7.69 -24.20
N VAL A 113 -10.43 7.05 -23.32
CA VAL A 113 -10.53 5.62 -23.00
C VAL A 113 -11.52 5.37 -21.88
N CYS A 114 -11.49 6.23 -20.86
CA CYS A 114 -12.29 6.08 -19.64
C CYS A 114 -13.69 6.69 -19.77
N CYS A 115 -13.82 7.77 -20.53
CA CYS A 115 -15.06 8.50 -20.72
C CYS A 115 -15.60 8.25 -22.13
N SER A 116 -16.92 8.02 -22.24
CA SER A 116 -17.57 7.97 -23.55
C SER A 116 -17.32 9.31 -24.25
N SER A 117 -16.57 9.27 -25.34
CA SER A 117 -16.18 10.42 -26.14
C SER A 117 -16.65 10.22 -27.58
N ASP A 118 -16.45 11.23 -28.44
CA ASP A 118 -16.88 11.20 -29.85
C ASP A 118 -16.19 10.11 -30.69
N ASN A 119 -15.17 9.41 -30.15
CA ASN A 119 -14.50 8.30 -30.81
C ASN A 119 -14.78 6.96 -30.11
N PRO A 120 -15.79 6.19 -30.55
CA PRO A 120 -16.15 4.91 -29.96
C PRO A 120 -15.03 3.85 -30.00
N ALA A 121 -14.06 3.98 -30.91
CA ALA A 121 -12.97 3.01 -31.06
C ALA A 121 -11.94 3.06 -29.93
N LEU A 122 -11.82 4.22 -29.26
CA LEU A 122 -10.90 4.41 -28.14
C LEU A 122 -11.54 4.08 -26.79
N TYR A 123 -12.87 4.22 -26.69
CA TYR A 123 -13.59 3.96 -25.45
C TYR A 123 -13.45 2.49 -25.03
N ARG A 124 -13.01 2.26 -23.77
CA ARG A 124 -12.73 0.93 -23.20
C ARG A 124 -11.71 0.09 -23.99
N ASN A 125 -10.85 0.73 -24.78
CA ASN A 125 -9.78 0.04 -25.49
C ASN A 125 -8.64 -0.33 -24.52
N LYS A 126 -8.53 -1.62 -24.20
CA LYS A 126 -7.53 -2.15 -23.25
C LYS A 126 -6.09 -1.93 -23.74
N GLU A 127 -5.82 -2.19 -25.01
CA GLU A 127 -4.46 -2.10 -25.59
C GLU A 127 -3.94 -0.67 -25.53
N TYR A 128 -4.81 0.28 -25.88
CA TYR A 128 -4.48 1.70 -25.83
C TYR A 128 -4.34 2.21 -24.39
N LEU A 129 -5.18 1.74 -23.45
CA LEU A 129 -5.04 2.03 -22.02
C LEU A 129 -3.69 1.56 -21.48
N THR A 130 -3.35 0.30 -21.73
CA THR A 130 -2.10 -0.31 -21.27
C THR A 130 -0.91 0.44 -21.85
N ARG A 131 -0.94 0.82 -23.14
CA ARG A 131 0.14 1.60 -23.75
C ARG A 131 0.38 2.93 -23.03
N ILE A 132 -0.67 3.73 -22.82
CA ILE A 132 -0.56 5.03 -22.13
C ILE A 132 0.02 4.85 -20.72
N LEU A 133 -0.48 3.87 -19.97
CA LEU A 133 -0.03 3.62 -18.60
C LEU A 133 1.41 3.10 -18.56
N CYS A 134 1.80 2.22 -19.48
CA CYS A 134 3.19 1.74 -19.58
C CYS A 134 4.15 2.87 -19.99
N ASP A 135 3.72 3.81 -20.82
CA ASP A 135 4.53 4.97 -21.21
C ASP A 135 4.74 5.93 -20.04
N ALA A 136 3.71 6.15 -19.22
CA ALA A 136 3.74 7.10 -18.12
C ALA A 136 4.26 6.54 -16.79
N CYS A 137 4.10 5.24 -16.53
CA CYS A 137 4.44 4.61 -15.26
C CYS A 137 5.40 3.42 -15.48
N THR A 138 6.66 3.59 -15.11
CA THR A 138 7.70 2.56 -15.22
C THR A 138 7.37 1.31 -14.43
N SER A 139 6.88 1.46 -13.19
CA SER A 139 6.46 0.34 -12.33
C SER A 139 5.32 -0.49 -12.93
N PHE A 140 4.39 0.16 -13.64
CA PHE A 140 3.31 -0.55 -14.32
C PHE A 140 3.82 -1.32 -15.53
N ARG A 141 4.77 -0.75 -16.28
CA ARG A 141 5.44 -1.44 -17.40
C ARG A 141 6.15 -2.71 -16.95
N GLU A 142 6.91 -2.63 -15.86
CA GLU A 142 7.63 -3.78 -15.27
C GLU A 142 6.69 -4.89 -14.78
N ALA A 143 5.48 -4.54 -14.35
CA ALA A 143 4.48 -5.52 -13.90
C ALA A 143 3.73 -6.23 -15.05
N GLN A 144 3.86 -5.78 -16.31
CA GLN A 144 3.23 -6.38 -17.48
C GLN A 144 4.16 -7.33 -18.26
N SER A 145 5.46 -7.35 -17.93
CA SER A 145 6.51 -8.22 -18.49
C SER A 145 6.72 -9.47 -17.66
#